data_AF-A0A435EDP5-F1
#
_entry.id   AF-A0A435EDP5-F1
#
_cell.length_a   1.000
_cell.length_b   1.000
_cell.length_c   1.000
_cell.angle_alpha   90.00
_cell.angle_beta   90.00
_cell.angle_gamma   90.00
#
_symmetry.space_group_name_H-M   'P 1'
#
loop_
_entity.id
_entity.type
_entity.pdbx_description
1 polymer ?
#
loop_
_entity_poly.entity_id
_entity_poly.type
_entity_poly.pdbx_seq_one_letter_code
_entity_poly.pdbx_strand_id
1 'polypeptide(L)'
;MTEARKPGFSDCNNATLRRAARSLGRFYDDALAPSGLKGTQFGLLFQIHISDEPAMGAIAEALIMDLSALGHTLKPLIRDGYVETFP
;
A
#
# COMPACT_ATOMS: atom_id res chain seq x y z
N MET A 1 36.98 -2.47 20.28
CA MET A 1 35.70 -2.51 21.03
C MET A 1 34.58 -2.57 20.00
N THR A 2 34.03 -3.75 19.76
CA THR A 2 32.92 -3.94 18.83
C THR A 2 31.66 -3.55 19.56
N GLU A 3 31.10 -2.38 19.25
CA GLU A 3 29.84 -1.94 19.84
C GLU A 3 28.75 -2.96 19.46
N ALA A 4 28.12 -3.58 20.47
CA ALA A 4 27.12 -4.61 20.23
C ALA A 4 25.92 -3.97 19.50
N ARG A 5 25.67 -4.40 18.26
CA ARG A 5 24.58 -3.86 17.44
C ARG A 5 23.24 -4.09 18.14
N LYS A 6 22.54 -3.01 18.48
CA LYS A 6 21.22 -3.06 19.13
C LYS A 6 20.24 -3.87 18.26
N PRO A 7 19.47 -4.83 18.82
CA PRO A 7 18.38 -5.48 18.11
C PRO A 7 17.46 -4.41 17.53
N GLY A 8 17.18 -4.48 16.23
CA GLY A 8 16.40 -3.42 15.59
C GLY A 8 17.22 -2.33 14.90
N PHE A 9 18.55 -2.41 14.86
CA PHE A 9 19.38 -1.49 14.08
C PHE A 9 20.33 -2.31 13.19
N SER A 10 20.39 -1.98 11.90
CA SER A 10 21.13 -2.73 10.88
C SER A 10 21.72 -1.75 9.87
N ASP A 11 22.96 -2.00 9.44
CA ASP A 11 23.59 -1.26 8.34
C ASP A 11 23.02 -1.69 6.97
N CYS A 12 22.11 -2.67 6.95
CA CYS A 12 21.39 -3.06 5.75
C CYS A 12 20.24 -2.08 5.46
N ASN A 13 20.42 -1.27 4.41
CA ASN A 13 19.43 -0.29 3.95
C ASN A 13 18.05 -0.93 3.72
N ASN A 14 17.97 -2.10 3.06
CA ASN A 14 16.70 -2.78 2.81
C ASN A 14 16.00 -3.22 4.11
N ALA A 15 16.75 -3.75 5.09
CA ALA A 15 16.17 -4.17 6.37
C ALA A 15 15.65 -2.97 7.17
N THR A 16 16.41 -1.86 7.16
CA THR A 16 16.04 -0.60 7.81
C THR A 16 14.81 0.02 7.14
N LEU A 17 14.77 0.07 5.81
CA LEU A 17 13.62 0.58 5.06
C LEU A 17 12.36 -0.27 5.30
N ARG A 18 12.47 -1.60 5.29
CA ARG A 18 11.33 -2.49 5.59
C ARG A 18 10.82 -2.32 7.02
N ARG A 19 11.68 -2.04 7.99
CA ARG A 19 11.25 -1.72 9.37
C ARG A 19 10.49 -0.40 9.39
N ALA A 20 11.04 0.65 8.78
CA ALA A 20 10.41 1.96 8.71
C ALA A 20 9.03 1.87 8.01
N ALA A 21 8.97 1.20 6.86
CA ALA A 21 7.73 0.98 6.10
C ALA A 21 6.67 0.24 6.92
N ARG A 22 7.04 -0.81 7.68
CA ARG A 22 6.09 -1.49 8.59
C ARG A 22 5.60 -0.59 9.72
N SER A 23 6.49 0.22 10.29
CA SER A 23 6.12 1.17 11.35
C SER A 23 5.13 2.21 10.83
N LEU A 24 5.40 2.74 9.64
CA LEU A 24 4.52 3.71 8.98
C LEU A 24 3.19 3.08 8.57
N GLY A 25 3.22 1.86 8.03
CA GLY A 25 2.01 1.11 7.68
C GLY A 25 1.07 0.93 8.87
N ARG A 26 1.59 0.52 10.04
CA ARG A 26 0.80 0.40 11.27
C ARG A 26 0.15 1.71 11.68
N PHE A 27 0.91 2.80 11.63
CA PHE A 27 0.38 4.13 11.96
C PHE A 27 -0.79 4.52 11.05
N TYR A 28 -0.66 4.31 9.74
CA TYR A 28 -1.75 4.61 8.79
C TYR A 28 -2.93 3.64 8.94
N ASP A 29 -2.68 2.35 9.17
CA ASP A 29 -3.75 1.37 9.41
C ASP A 29 -4.56 1.75 10.66
N ASP A 30 -3.90 2.19 11.74
CA ASP A 30 -4.56 2.66 12.97
C ASP A 30 -5.39 3.92 12.70
N ALA A 31 -4.85 4.87 11.92
CA ALA A 31 -5.54 6.12 11.57
C ALA A 31 -6.75 5.88 10.64
N LEU A 32 -6.68 4.89 9.75
CA LEU A 32 -7.73 4.53 8.81
C LEU A 32 -8.75 3.53 9.39
N ALA A 33 -8.48 2.95 10.56
CA ALA A 33 -9.37 1.96 11.18
C ALA A 33 -10.85 2.39 11.25
N PRO A 34 -11.20 3.66 11.56
CA PRO A 34 -12.61 4.10 11.56
C PRO A 34 -13.30 4.06 10.19
N SER A 35 -12.55 4.12 9.09
CA SER A 35 -13.11 4.03 7.73
C SER A 35 -13.29 2.59 7.25
N GLY A 36 -12.75 1.60 7.98
CA GLY A 36 -12.73 0.21 7.57
C GLY A 36 -11.78 -0.11 6.40
N LEU A 37 -10.95 0.86 5.98
CA LEU A 37 -9.98 0.69 4.89
C LEU A 37 -8.60 0.31 5.44
N LYS A 38 -7.90 -0.56 4.72
CA LYS A 38 -6.46 -0.79 4.92
C LYS A 38 -5.65 0.29 4.24
N GLY A 39 -4.43 0.56 4.71
CA GLY A 39 -3.51 1.50 4.06
C GLY A 39 -3.25 1.18 2.59
N THR A 40 -3.20 -0.11 2.22
CA THR A 40 -3.05 -0.53 0.81
C THR A 40 -4.25 -0.17 -0.06
N GLN A 41 -5.47 -0.32 0.48
CA GLN A 41 -6.69 0.06 -0.20
C GLN A 41 -6.78 1.57 -0.37
N PHE A 42 -6.47 2.32 0.68
CA PHE A 42 -6.44 3.77 0.64
C PHE A 42 -5.42 4.31 -0.37
N GLY A 43 -4.20 3.75 -0.37
CA GLY A 43 -3.16 4.13 -1.35
C GLY A 43 -3.58 3.86 -2.79
N LEU A 44 -4.29 2.75 -3.04
CA LEU A 44 -4.85 2.45 -4.36
C LEU A 44 -5.94 3.47 -4.78
N LEU A 45 -6.87 3.80 -3.88
CA LEU A 45 -7.89 4.82 -4.15
C LEU A 45 -7.28 6.18 -4.45
N PHE A 46 -6.27 6.59 -3.67
CA PHE A 46 -5.53 7.82 -3.93
C PHE A 46 -4.86 7.79 -5.30
N GLN A 47 -4.23 6.67 -5.67
CA GLN A 47 -3.58 6.55 -6.97
C GLN A 47 -4.56 6.62 -8.14
N ILE A 48 -5.73 6.00 -8.00
CA ILE A 48 -6.82 6.10 -8.98
C ILE A 48 -7.27 7.57 -9.11
N HIS A 49 -7.48 8.24 -7.97
CA HIS A 49 -7.93 9.62 -7.94
C HIS A 49 -6.98 10.59 -8.65
N ILE A 50 -5.67 10.49 -8.41
CA ILE A 50 -4.69 11.39 -9.03
C ILE A 50 -4.38 11.06 -10.50
N SER A 51 -4.75 9.85 -10.95
CA SER A 51 -4.44 9.38 -12.32
C SER A 51 -5.61 9.54 -13.29
N ASP A 52 -6.70 10.19 -12.86
CA ASP A 52 -7.87 10.57 -13.68
C ASP A 52 -8.42 9.41 -14.53
N GLU A 53 -9.09 8.46 -13.86
CA GLU A 53 -9.72 7.29 -14.50
C GLU A 53 -8.71 6.37 -15.26
N PRO A 54 -7.64 5.91 -14.59
CA PRO A 54 -6.58 5.17 -15.26
C PRO A 54 -6.99 3.74 -15.66
N ALA A 55 -6.38 3.24 -16.75
CA ALA A 55 -6.45 1.83 -17.08
C ALA A 55 -5.79 0.96 -15.99
N MET A 56 -6.35 -0.24 -15.76
CA MET A 56 -5.85 -1.21 -14.77
C MET A 56 -4.34 -1.49 -14.89
N GLY A 57 -3.83 -1.62 -16.12
CA GLY A 57 -2.42 -1.86 -16.38
C GLY A 57 -1.53 -0.70 -15.92
N ALA A 58 -1.98 0.54 -16.12
CA ALA A 58 -1.25 1.73 -15.71
C ALA A 58 -1.18 1.85 -14.17
N ILE A 59 -2.26 1.52 -13.47
CA ILE A 59 -2.26 1.47 -11.99
C ILE A 59 -1.30 0.39 -11.49
N ALA A 60 -1.34 -0.81 -12.09
CA ALA A 60 -0.51 -1.93 -11.69
C ALA A 60 0.98 -1.60 -11.84
N GLU A 61 1.36 -0.96 -12.94
CA GLU A 61 2.72 -0.47 -13.17
C GLU A 61 3.11 0.60 -12.15
N ALA A 62 2.27 1.62 -11.94
CA ALA A 62 2.53 2.71 -11.00
C ALA A 62 2.74 2.24 -9.55
N LEU A 63 2.01 1.19 -9.14
CA LEU A 63 2.09 0.62 -7.79
C LEU A 63 3.09 -0.53 -7.67
N ILE A 64 3.76 -0.93 -8.76
CA ILE A 64 4.67 -2.09 -8.81
C ILE A 64 3.94 -3.35 -8.32
N MET A 65 2.73 -3.56 -8.84
CA MET A 65 1.86 -4.69 -8.54
C MET A 65 1.60 -5.50 -9.81
N ASP A 66 1.41 -6.80 -9.66
CA ASP A 66 0.82 -7.60 -10.73
C ASP A 66 -0.71 -7.40 -10.79
N LEU A 67 -1.31 -7.69 -11.95
CA LEU A 67 -2.75 -7.51 -12.18
C LEU A 67 -3.62 -8.38 -11.28
N SER A 68 -3.13 -9.54 -10.82
CA SER A 68 -3.88 -10.43 -9.93
C SER A 68 -3.97 -9.83 -8.52
N ALA A 69 -2.86 -9.32 -8.00
CA ALA A 69 -2.78 -8.61 -6.72
C ALA A 69 -3.63 -7.32 -6.73
N LEU A 70 -3.57 -6.56 -7.83
CA LEU A 70 -4.42 -5.39 -8.04
C LEU A 70 -5.90 -5.80 -8.02
N GLY A 71 -6.28 -6.81 -8.82
CA GLY A 71 -7.64 -7.32 -8.87
C GLY A 71 -8.15 -7.83 -7.52
N HIS A 72 -7.30 -8.49 -6.72
CA HIS A 72 -7.66 -8.91 -5.36
C HIS A 72 -7.95 -7.72 -4.44
N THR A 73 -7.18 -6.64 -4.56
CA THR A 73 -7.35 -5.41 -3.76
C THR A 73 -8.58 -4.61 -4.19
N LEU A 74 -8.89 -4.59 -5.50
CA LEU A 74 -10.04 -3.88 -6.07
C LEU A 74 -11.37 -4.55 -5.77
N LYS A 75 -11.45 -5.89 -5.70
CA LYS A 75 -12.70 -6.63 -5.43
C LYS A 75 -13.52 -6.07 -4.25
N PRO A 76 -12.96 -5.92 -3.03
CA PRO A 76 -13.73 -5.34 -1.92
C PRO A 76 -14.07 -3.86 -2.14
N LEU A 77 -13.20 -3.09 -2.81
CA LEU A 77 -13.45 -1.67 -3.07
C LEU A 77 -14.60 -1.45 -4.06
N ILE A 78 -14.70 -2.30 -5.08
CA ILE A 78 -15.83 -2.31 -6.03
C ILE A 78 -17.11 -2.75 -5.31
N ARG A 79 -17.04 -3.82 -4.53
CA ARG A 79 -18.19 -4.32 -3.75
C ARG A 79 -18.75 -3.25 -2.82
N ASP A 80 -17.88 -2.48 -2.17
CA ASP A 80 -18.26 -1.46 -1.19
C ASP A 80 -18.55 -0.09 -1.84
N GLY A 81 -18.48 0.02 -3.17
CA GLY A 81 -18.87 1.21 -3.92
C GLY A 81 -17.85 2.36 -3.94
N TYR A 82 -16.58 2.09 -3.61
CA TYR A 82 -15.53 3.12 -3.65
C TYR A 82 -15.03 3.42 -5.06
N VAL A 83 -15.08 2.43 -5.96
CA VAL A 83 -14.63 2.53 -7.37
C VAL A 83 -15.50 1.63 -8.24
N GLU A 84 -15.55 1.95 -9.52
CA GLU A 84 -16.19 1.11 -10.53
C GLU A 84 -15.23 0.88 -11.71
N THR A 85 -15.57 -0.11 -12.54
CA THR A 85 -14.84 -0.39 -13.78
C THR A 85 -15.74 -0.04 -14.96
N PHE A 86 -15.19 0.67 -15.93
CA PHE A 86 -15.86 0.98 -17.19
C PHE A 86 -15.15 0.26 -18.35
N PRO A 87 -15.85 0.05 -19.49
CA PRO A 87 -15.29 -0.59 -20.68
C PRO A 87 -14.14 0.18 -21.32
#